data_AF-A0A2E6H954-F1
#
_entry.id   AF-A0A2E6H954-F1
#
_cell.length_a   1.000
_cell.length_b   1.000
_cell.length_c   1.000
_cell.angle_alpha   90.00
_cell.angle_beta   90.00
_cell.angle_gamma   90.00
#
_symmetry.space_group_name_H-M   'P 1'
#
loop_
_entity.id
_entity.type
_entity.pdbx_description
1 polymer ?
#
loop_
_entity_poly.entity_id
_entity_poly.type
_entity_poly.pdbx_seq_one_letter_code
_entity_poly.pdbx_strand_id
1 'polypeptide(L)'
;MKMAQYGALALLLFSVIFSFESKAFTHDYDSYLDQFFDDSMTIHHDVVKGKYHKSGHIKISKLNLNPREFIVSLRYKIKPKLFVPFPKKHQSGGIDQVLPIEFATPEGYRLLERDGKLTNDKATLIFEGRESFGKYKDTYKVKVLPVSGKWWAYVWYHSDVNATGWLKISLTIKKIKFIGAYTVTSVLRGGMH
;
A
#
# COMPACT_ATOMS: atom_id res chain seq x y z
N MET A 1 -35.52 16.68 10.70
CA MET A 1 -34.35 17.51 10.32
C MET A 1 -33.06 16.93 10.91
N LYS A 2 -32.41 15.96 10.26
CA LYS A 2 -31.08 15.44 10.64
C LYS A 2 -30.16 15.10 9.46
N MET A 3 -30.58 15.38 8.21
CA MET A 3 -29.80 15.06 7.01
C MET A 3 -28.75 16.11 6.64
N ALA A 4 -28.83 17.34 7.19
CA ALA A 4 -27.90 18.42 6.85
C ALA A 4 -26.52 18.33 7.55
N GLN A 5 -26.42 17.65 8.69
CA GLN A 5 -25.16 17.54 9.45
C GLN A 5 -24.17 16.53 8.85
N TYR A 6 -24.66 15.47 8.18
CA TYR A 6 -23.78 14.49 7.53
C TYR A 6 -23.18 15.01 6.22
N GLY A 7 -23.88 15.91 5.51
CA GLY A 7 -23.35 16.55 4.29
C GLY A 7 -22.16 17.46 4.56
N ALA A 8 -22.21 18.25 5.65
CA ALA A 8 -21.13 19.16 6.02
C ALA A 8 -19.86 18.44 6.51
N LEU A 9 -20.01 17.31 7.23
CA LEU A 9 -18.87 16.50 7.68
C LEU A 9 -18.19 15.76 6.51
N ALA A 10 -18.97 15.27 5.55
CA ALA A 10 -18.44 14.65 4.33
C ALA A 10 -17.70 15.67 3.44
N LEU A 11 -18.22 16.90 3.33
CA LEU A 11 -17.56 18.00 2.60
C LEU A 11 -16.32 18.57 3.31
N LEU A 12 -16.30 18.59 4.65
CA LEU A 12 -15.13 19.00 5.44
C LEU A 12 -14.02 17.93 5.41
N LEU A 13 -14.38 16.65 5.45
CA LEU A 13 -13.42 15.56 5.20
C LEU A 13 -12.92 15.59 3.77
N PHE A 14 -13.80 15.84 2.78
CA PHE A 14 -13.36 16.02 1.39
C PHE A 14 -12.41 17.20 1.25
N SER A 15 -12.63 18.34 1.90
CA SER A 15 -11.74 19.51 1.78
C SER A 15 -10.44 19.38 2.58
N VAL A 16 -10.40 18.65 3.69
CA VAL A 16 -9.14 18.27 4.36
C VAL A 16 -8.37 17.23 3.52
N ILE A 17 -9.06 16.37 2.79
CA ILE A 17 -8.47 15.43 1.81
C ILE A 17 -8.11 16.12 0.48
N PHE A 18 -8.73 17.26 0.12
CA PHE A 18 -8.55 17.98 -1.16
C PHE A 18 -7.68 19.23 -1.09
N SER A 19 -7.22 19.66 0.08
CA SER A 19 -6.08 20.62 0.15
C SER A 19 -4.72 19.96 -0.17
N PHE A 20 -4.76 18.75 -0.73
CA PHE A 20 -3.61 17.93 -1.06
C PHE A 20 -3.05 18.28 -2.44
N GLU A 21 -1.97 19.03 -2.47
CA GLU A 21 -0.95 18.88 -3.51
C GLU A 21 -0.42 17.44 -3.48
N SER A 22 -1.09 16.61 -4.26
CA SER A 22 -0.87 15.21 -4.58
C SER A 22 0.59 14.78 -4.73
N LYS A 23 1.22 14.43 -3.61
CA LYS A 23 2.48 13.70 -3.51
C LYS A 23 2.29 12.56 -2.50
N ALA A 24 2.81 11.36 -2.80
CA ALA A 24 2.73 10.20 -1.92
C ALA A 24 3.00 10.57 -0.45
N PHE A 25 2.02 10.34 0.42
CA PHE A 25 2.05 10.83 1.80
C PHE A 25 2.36 9.70 2.77
N THR A 26 3.37 9.92 3.61
CA THR A 26 3.65 9.07 4.77
C THR A 26 3.09 9.78 5.99
N HIS A 27 2.26 9.12 6.78
CA HIS A 27 1.69 9.71 7.99
C HIS A 27 1.67 8.74 9.15
N ASP A 28 1.40 9.27 10.34
CA ASP A 28 1.21 8.46 11.54
C ASP A 28 -0.04 7.60 11.42
N TYR A 29 -0.01 6.41 12.02
CA TYR A 29 -1.16 5.50 11.95
C TYR A 29 -2.40 6.14 12.61
N ASP A 30 -3.49 6.21 11.85
CA ASP A 30 -4.79 6.71 12.30
C ASP A 30 -5.86 5.66 12.02
N SER A 31 -6.44 5.12 13.10
CA SER A 31 -7.51 4.11 13.04
C SER A 31 -8.88 4.69 12.65
N TYR A 32 -9.08 6.01 12.68
CA TYR A 32 -10.33 6.60 12.21
C TYR A 32 -10.47 6.49 10.69
N LEU A 33 -9.35 6.55 9.97
CA LEU A 33 -9.32 6.35 8.52
C LEU A 33 -9.80 4.94 8.12
N ASP A 34 -9.64 3.96 9.02
CA ASP A 34 -10.09 2.58 8.77
C ASP A 34 -11.61 2.46 8.61
N GLN A 35 -12.40 3.42 9.11
CA GLN A 35 -13.87 3.43 9.01
C GLN A 35 -14.39 3.85 7.63
N PHE A 36 -13.55 4.46 6.79
CA PHE A 36 -13.94 4.96 5.47
C PHE A 36 -13.66 3.96 4.35
N PHE A 37 -12.97 2.87 4.64
CA PHE A 37 -12.69 1.83 3.67
C PHE A 37 -13.71 0.71 3.81
N ASP A 38 -14.31 0.33 2.69
CA ASP A 38 -15.12 -0.88 2.61
C ASP A 38 -14.23 -2.11 2.93
N ASP A 39 -14.69 -2.95 3.84
CA ASP A 39 -14.00 -4.19 4.21
C ASP A 39 -13.87 -5.12 2.99
N SER A 40 -14.80 -5.07 2.03
CA SER A 40 -14.71 -5.82 0.78
C SER A 40 -13.53 -5.38 -0.11
N MET A 41 -13.05 -4.15 0.09
CA MET A 41 -11.91 -3.54 -0.62
C MET A 41 -10.63 -3.54 0.21
N THR A 42 -10.58 -4.38 1.26
CA THR A 42 -9.46 -4.46 2.18
C THR A 42 -8.87 -5.87 2.19
N ILE A 43 -7.54 -5.96 2.15
CA ILE A 43 -6.80 -7.20 2.41
C ILE A 43 -5.85 -7.01 3.60
N HIS A 44 -5.70 -8.10 4.36
CA HIS A 44 -4.86 -8.15 5.55
C HIS A 44 -3.62 -9.00 5.29
N HIS A 45 -2.47 -8.45 5.62
CA HIS A 45 -1.19 -9.11 5.51
C HIS A 45 -0.55 -9.30 6.87
N ASP A 46 0.18 -10.40 7.01
CA ASP A 46 1.07 -10.63 8.13
C ASP A 46 2.50 -10.25 7.74
N VAL A 47 3.16 -9.48 8.62
CA VAL A 47 4.55 -9.07 8.41
C VAL A 47 5.46 -10.22 8.75
N VAL A 48 6.29 -10.61 7.78
CA VAL A 48 7.32 -11.64 7.93
C VAL A 48 8.43 -11.12 8.85
N LYS A 49 8.95 -11.97 9.73
CA LYS A 49 10.07 -11.66 10.64
C LYS A 49 11.23 -11.02 9.86
N GLY A 50 11.67 -9.85 10.30
CA GLY A 50 12.75 -9.09 9.69
C GLY A 50 13.99 -9.00 10.58
N LYS A 51 14.93 -8.13 10.20
CA LYS A 51 16.12 -7.82 11.01
C LYS A 51 15.72 -7.18 12.35
N TYR A 52 14.87 -6.16 12.31
CA TYR A 52 14.53 -5.34 13.50
C TYR A 52 13.13 -5.61 14.10
N HIS A 53 12.26 -6.35 13.40
CA HIS A 53 10.93 -6.74 13.91
C HIS A 53 10.75 -8.27 13.95
N LYS A 54 9.90 -8.72 14.87
CA LYS A 54 9.53 -10.14 15.01
C LYS A 54 8.26 -10.51 14.25
N SER A 55 7.33 -9.57 14.12
CA SER A 55 6.05 -9.74 13.43
C SER A 55 5.38 -8.38 13.22
N GLY A 56 4.14 -8.37 12.74
CA GLY A 56 3.35 -7.17 12.49
C GLY A 56 2.17 -7.49 11.59
N HIS A 57 1.40 -6.46 11.25
CA HIS A 57 0.34 -6.55 10.26
C HIS A 57 0.38 -5.35 9.33
N ILE A 58 -0.07 -5.57 8.10
CA ILE A 58 -0.33 -4.51 7.13
C ILE A 58 -1.78 -4.66 6.67
N LYS A 59 -2.54 -3.57 6.70
CA LYS A 59 -3.86 -3.45 6.10
C LYS A 59 -3.69 -2.68 4.79
N ILE A 60 -4.20 -3.23 3.70
CA ILE A 60 -4.14 -2.60 2.38
C ILE A 60 -5.58 -2.42 1.93
N SER A 61 -5.96 -1.18 1.69
CA SER A 61 -7.31 -0.83 1.26
C SER A 61 -7.27 -0.09 -0.07
N LYS A 62 -8.29 -0.32 -0.89
CA LYS A 62 -8.49 0.34 -2.17
C LYS A 62 -9.63 1.36 -2.05
N LEU A 63 -9.43 2.57 -2.54
CA LEU A 63 -10.48 3.58 -2.64
C LEU A 63 -10.47 4.17 -4.05
N ASN A 64 -11.59 4.04 -4.77
CA ASN A 64 -11.73 4.67 -6.09
C ASN A 64 -11.88 6.17 -5.89
N LEU A 65 -10.99 6.97 -6.50
CA LEU A 65 -11.01 8.43 -6.38
C LEU A 65 -11.88 9.03 -7.48
N ASN A 66 -11.63 8.60 -8.72
CA ASN A 66 -12.32 9.05 -9.92
C ASN A 66 -12.22 7.96 -11.02
N PRO A 67 -12.82 8.13 -12.21
CA PRO A 67 -12.77 7.12 -13.27
C PRO A 67 -11.38 6.81 -13.83
N ARG A 68 -10.35 7.61 -13.52
CA ARG A 68 -8.98 7.47 -14.03
C ARG A 68 -7.97 7.06 -12.96
N GLU A 69 -8.32 7.19 -11.68
CA GLU A 69 -7.39 7.01 -10.57
C GLU A 69 -8.05 6.38 -9.35
N PHE A 70 -7.23 5.65 -8.61
CA PHE A 70 -7.60 5.11 -7.31
C PHE A 70 -6.47 5.29 -6.31
N ILE A 71 -6.81 5.27 -5.03
CA ILE A 71 -5.87 5.34 -3.93
C ILE A 71 -5.68 3.92 -3.38
N VAL A 72 -4.43 3.51 -3.27
CA VAL A 72 -4.04 2.40 -2.41
C VAL A 72 -3.56 2.98 -1.08
N SER A 73 -4.25 2.58 -0.03
CA SER A 73 -3.90 2.92 1.34
C SER A 73 -3.24 1.72 2.00
N LEU A 74 -1.98 1.87 2.43
CA LEU A 74 -1.22 0.86 3.15
C LEU A 74 -0.97 1.35 4.57
N ARG A 75 -1.62 0.72 5.54
CA ARG A 75 -1.42 0.99 6.97
C ARG A 75 -0.65 -0.17 7.59
N TYR A 76 0.42 0.11 8.32
CA TYR A 76 1.25 -0.93 8.93
C TYR A 76 1.46 -0.70 10.42
N LYS A 77 1.64 -1.82 11.12
CA LYS A 77 2.11 -1.85 12.51
C LYS A 77 3.03 -3.06 12.70
N ILE A 78 4.29 -2.80 12.99
CA ILE A 78 5.32 -3.81 13.24
C ILE A 78 5.61 -3.92 14.73
N LYS A 79 5.88 -5.14 15.18
CA LYS A 79 6.30 -5.46 16.55
C LYS A 79 7.83 -5.62 16.54
N PRO A 80 8.59 -4.70 17.14
CA PRO A 80 10.05 -4.80 17.19
C PRO A 80 10.50 -6.06 17.95
N LYS A 81 11.73 -6.52 17.70
CA LYS A 81 12.36 -7.55 18.53
C LYS A 81 12.72 -6.97 19.90
N LEU A 82 12.76 -7.82 20.91
CA LEU A 82 13.21 -7.42 22.25
C LEU A 82 14.68 -6.96 22.17
N PHE A 83 15.02 -5.89 22.90
CA PHE A 83 16.36 -5.28 22.96
C PHE A 83 16.92 -4.71 21.65
N VAL A 84 16.13 -4.66 20.58
CA VAL A 84 16.55 -4.04 19.32
C VAL A 84 16.08 -2.59 19.27
N PRO A 85 16.99 -1.59 19.21
CA PRO A 85 16.60 -0.19 19.17
C PRO A 85 15.94 0.13 17.83
N PHE A 86 14.62 0.18 17.82
CA PHE A 86 13.82 0.57 16.65
C PHE A 86 12.90 1.74 17.01
N PRO A 87 13.02 2.92 16.37
CA PRO A 87 12.28 4.11 16.76
C PRO A 87 10.77 3.87 16.76
N LYS A 88 10.09 4.20 17.87
CA LYS A 88 8.63 4.01 18.03
C LYS A 88 7.83 4.64 16.89
N LYS A 89 8.23 5.83 16.44
CA LYS A 89 7.60 6.54 15.31
C LYS A 89 7.62 5.83 13.96
N HIS A 90 8.43 4.78 13.81
CA HIS A 90 8.47 3.96 12.60
C HIS A 90 7.89 2.56 12.81
N GLN A 91 7.38 2.26 14.02
CA GLN A 91 6.75 0.98 14.32
C GLN A 91 5.33 0.91 13.75
N SER A 92 4.75 2.05 13.39
CA SER A 92 3.46 2.13 12.71
C SER A 92 3.44 3.33 11.78
N GLY A 93 2.60 3.27 10.76
CA GLY A 93 2.38 4.39 9.85
C GLY A 93 1.43 4.04 8.74
N GLY A 94 1.22 5.01 7.84
CA GLY A 94 0.44 4.85 6.63
C GLY A 94 1.15 5.38 5.40
N ILE A 95 0.83 4.80 4.25
CA ILE A 95 1.23 5.26 2.93
C ILE A 95 -0.03 5.31 2.08
N ASP A 96 -0.32 6.47 1.52
CA ASP A 96 -1.37 6.63 0.52
C ASP A 96 -0.73 6.94 -0.83
N GLN A 97 -1.01 6.09 -1.81
CA GLN A 97 -0.47 6.19 -3.16
C GLN A 97 -1.61 6.21 -4.17
N VAL A 98 -1.67 7.28 -4.95
CA VAL A 98 -2.57 7.38 -6.12
C VAL A 98 -1.94 6.58 -7.27
N LEU A 99 -2.73 5.69 -7.87
CA LEU A 99 -2.36 4.87 -9.00
C LEU A 99 -3.37 5.03 -10.15
N PRO A 100 -2.94 4.86 -11.42
CA PRO A 100 -3.84 4.85 -12.57
C PRO A 100 -4.85 3.70 -12.48
N ILE A 101 -6.10 3.93 -12.87
CA ILE A 101 -7.20 2.95 -12.76
C ILE A 101 -6.92 1.63 -13.47
N GLU A 102 -6.07 1.64 -14.50
CA GLU A 102 -5.65 0.46 -15.22
C GLU A 102 -5.06 -0.59 -14.26
N PHE A 103 -4.31 -0.16 -13.24
CA PHE A 103 -3.71 -1.03 -12.21
C PHE A 103 -4.69 -1.60 -11.19
N ALA A 104 -5.96 -1.22 -11.24
CA ALA A 104 -7.01 -1.87 -10.46
C ALA A 104 -7.49 -3.19 -11.11
N THR A 105 -7.02 -3.50 -12.33
CA THR A 105 -7.51 -4.61 -13.17
C THR A 105 -6.37 -5.51 -13.65
N PRO A 106 -6.63 -6.81 -13.92
CA PRO A 106 -5.65 -7.70 -14.55
C PRO A 106 -5.08 -7.15 -15.87
N GLU A 107 -5.91 -6.46 -16.64
CA GLU A 107 -5.56 -5.88 -17.93
C GLU A 107 -4.44 -4.84 -17.79
N GLY A 108 -4.46 -4.00 -16.75
CA GLY A 108 -3.39 -3.04 -16.51
C GLY A 108 -2.05 -3.70 -16.20
N TYR A 109 -2.03 -4.85 -15.52
CA TYR A 109 -0.79 -5.59 -15.30
C TYR A 109 -0.26 -6.24 -16.58
N ARG A 110 -1.13 -6.70 -17.48
CA ARG A 110 -0.72 -7.16 -18.84
C ARG A 110 -0.13 -6.02 -19.66
N LEU A 111 -0.72 -4.82 -19.59
CA LEU A 111 -0.17 -3.64 -20.26
C LEU A 111 1.20 -3.27 -19.69
N LEU A 112 1.35 -3.27 -18.36
CA LEU A 112 2.63 -3.00 -17.73
C LEU A 112 3.70 -4.06 -18.09
N GLU A 113 3.32 -5.34 -18.18
CA GLU A 113 4.21 -6.40 -18.64
C GLU A 113 4.70 -6.15 -20.07
N ARG A 114 3.79 -5.76 -20.98
CA ARG A 114 4.14 -5.43 -22.37
C ARG A 114 5.04 -4.20 -22.47
N ASP A 115 4.71 -3.15 -21.72
CA ASP A 115 5.37 -1.84 -21.84
C ASP A 115 6.64 -1.74 -20.95
N GLY A 116 6.79 -2.66 -20.00
CA GLY A 116 7.91 -2.76 -19.05
C GLY A 116 7.91 -1.70 -17.94
N LYS A 117 7.41 -0.50 -18.23
CA LYS A 117 7.29 0.61 -17.27
C LYS A 117 6.11 1.51 -17.58
N LEU A 118 5.53 2.10 -16.54
CA LEU A 118 4.51 3.14 -16.65
C LEU A 118 4.83 4.25 -15.64
N THR A 119 4.77 5.50 -16.08
CA THR A 119 5.06 6.66 -15.23
C THR A 119 3.87 7.61 -15.26
N ASN A 120 3.44 8.07 -14.09
CA ASN A 120 2.56 9.22 -13.95
C ASN A 120 3.22 10.29 -13.06
N ASP A 121 2.48 11.34 -12.74
CA ASP A 121 2.93 12.46 -11.91
C ASP A 121 3.09 12.09 -10.41
N LYS A 122 2.76 10.87 -10.00
CA LYS A 122 2.82 10.40 -8.60
C LYS A 122 3.82 9.26 -8.38
N ALA A 123 3.98 8.37 -9.35
CA ALA A 123 4.83 7.20 -9.26
C ALA A 123 5.25 6.67 -10.64
N THR A 124 6.36 5.92 -10.63
CA THR A 124 6.76 5.03 -11.69
C THR A 124 6.53 3.58 -11.25
N LEU A 125 5.90 2.81 -12.10
CA LEU A 125 5.66 1.38 -11.95
C LEU A 125 6.56 0.66 -12.96
N ILE A 126 7.28 -0.37 -12.51
CA ILE A 126 8.20 -1.14 -13.35
C ILE A 126 7.84 -2.60 -13.20
N PHE A 127 7.61 -3.29 -14.32
CA PHE A 127 7.46 -4.74 -14.33
C PHE A 127 8.82 -5.40 -14.18
N GLU A 128 8.93 -6.29 -13.19
CA GLU A 128 10.18 -6.99 -12.85
C GLU A 128 10.13 -8.48 -13.23
N GLY A 129 9.05 -8.92 -13.86
CA GLY A 129 8.82 -10.30 -14.28
C GLY A 129 7.66 -10.97 -13.59
N ARG A 130 7.45 -12.24 -13.95
CA ARG A 130 6.50 -13.13 -13.27
C ARG A 130 7.22 -14.05 -12.31
N GLU A 131 6.61 -14.31 -11.16
CA GLU A 131 7.06 -15.39 -10.27
C GLU A 131 5.87 -16.10 -9.62
N SER A 132 6.05 -17.35 -9.21
CA SER A 132 5.04 -18.06 -8.44
C SER A 132 5.22 -17.76 -6.94
N PHE A 133 4.11 -17.61 -6.21
CA PHE A 133 4.11 -17.35 -4.78
C PHE A 133 3.08 -18.23 -4.06
N GLY A 134 3.54 -19.24 -3.31
CA GLY A 134 2.67 -20.21 -2.68
C GLY A 134 1.84 -20.97 -3.74
N LYS A 135 0.51 -20.98 -3.58
CA LYS A 135 -0.42 -21.57 -4.55
C LYS A 135 -0.68 -20.69 -5.78
N TYR A 136 -0.29 -19.43 -5.75
CA TYR A 136 -0.57 -18.47 -6.83
C TYR A 136 0.55 -18.53 -7.87
N LYS A 137 0.21 -18.95 -9.09
CA LYS A 137 1.15 -19.06 -10.20
C LYS A 137 1.18 -17.78 -11.01
N ASP A 138 2.28 -17.54 -11.73
CA ASP A 138 2.39 -16.45 -12.72
C ASP A 138 2.04 -15.05 -12.18
N THR A 139 2.35 -14.79 -10.90
CA THR A 139 2.08 -13.51 -10.23
C THR A 139 2.96 -12.42 -10.83
N TYR A 140 2.40 -11.21 -10.98
CA TYR A 140 3.12 -10.07 -11.52
C TYR A 140 3.95 -9.41 -10.41
N LYS A 141 5.26 -9.38 -10.57
CA LYS A 141 6.16 -8.63 -9.69
C LYS A 141 6.33 -7.23 -10.24
N VAL A 142 5.89 -6.24 -9.48
CA VAL A 142 5.92 -4.84 -9.88
C VAL A 142 6.68 -4.02 -8.84
N LYS A 143 7.60 -3.19 -9.29
CA LYS A 143 8.27 -2.20 -8.46
C LYS A 143 7.52 -0.88 -8.53
N VAL A 144 7.15 -0.36 -7.36
CA VAL A 144 6.50 0.94 -7.18
C VAL A 144 7.52 1.94 -6.68
N LEU A 145 7.74 2.99 -7.47
CA LEU A 145 8.66 4.08 -7.21
C LEU A 145 7.88 5.40 -7.08
N PRO A 146 7.53 5.84 -5.86
CA PRO A 146 6.87 7.14 -5.70
C PRO A 146 7.82 8.28 -6.10
N VAL A 147 7.26 9.34 -6.70
CA VAL A 147 8.01 10.57 -7.05
C VAL A 147 8.64 11.22 -5.81
N SER A 148 8.03 11.06 -4.63
CA SER A 148 8.59 11.57 -3.36
C SER A 148 9.96 10.98 -3.02
N GLY A 149 10.28 9.80 -3.56
CA GLY A 149 11.55 9.10 -3.34
C GLY A 149 11.79 8.62 -1.91
N LYS A 150 10.84 8.83 -0.97
CA LYS A 150 10.98 8.49 0.46
C LYS A 150 10.93 6.98 0.71
N TRP A 151 10.22 6.25 -0.15
CA TRP A 151 10.05 4.81 -0.09
C TRP A 151 10.08 4.21 -1.51
N TRP A 152 10.09 2.89 -1.58
CA TRP A 152 9.74 2.12 -2.78
C TRP A 152 9.21 0.76 -2.33
N ALA A 153 8.46 0.06 -3.16
CA ALA A 153 7.98 -1.27 -2.82
C ALA A 153 8.10 -2.22 -4.01
N TYR A 154 8.32 -3.51 -3.73
CA TYR A 154 7.92 -4.57 -4.65
C TYR A 154 6.56 -5.08 -4.21
N VAL A 155 5.64 -5.22 -5.16
CA VAL A 155 4.31 -5.80 -4.96
C VAL A 155 4.13 -6.98 -5.89
N TRP A 156 3.43 -7.99 -5.41
CA TRP A 156 3.11 -9.20 -6.17
C TRP A 156 1.62 -9.27 -6.39
N TYR A 157 1.19 -9.15 -7.63
CA TYR A 157 -0.22 -9.14 -7.98
C TYR A 157 -0.69 -10.48 -8.56
N HIS A 158 -1.90 -10.90 -8.18
CA HIS A 158 -2.62 -12.01 -8.80
C HIS A 158 -4.12 -11.70 -8.88
N SER A 159 -4.77 -12.10 -9.97
CA SER A 159 -6.19 -11.80 -10.25
C SER A 159 -7.16 -12.43 -9.26
N ASP A 160 -6.83 -13.61 -8.74
CA ASP A 160 -7.71 -14.38 -7.85
C ASP A 160 -7.74 -13.83 -6.42
N VAL A 161 -7.03 -12.73 -6.16
CA VAL A 161 -7.00 -12.06 -4.86
C VAL A 161 -7.85 -10.80 -4.96
N ASN A 162 -8.79 -10.67 -4.03
CA ASN A 162 -9.72 -9.54 -3.98
C ASN A 162 -9.01 -8.20 -3.70
N ALA A 163 -9.80 -7.12 -3.72
CA ALA A 163 -9.39 -5.74 -3.45
C ALA A 163 -8.29 -5.21 -4.40
N THR A 164 -7.03 -5.21 -3.97
CA THR A 164 -5.86 -4.76 -4.77
C THR A 164 -5.17 -5.91 -5.49
N GLY A 165 -5.46 -7.16 -5.11
CA GLY A 165 -4.79 -8.34 -5.65
C GLY A 165 -3.35 -8.54 -5.18
N TRP A 166 -2.85 -7.74 -4.24
CA TRP A 166 -1.46 -7.79 -3.80
C TRP A 166 -1.23 -8.91 -2.79
N LEU A 167 -0.56 -9.99 -3.20
CA LEU A 167 -0.23 -11.16 -2.38
C LEU A 167 0.91 -10.95 -1.39
N LYS A 168 1.89 -10.17 -1.80
CA LYS A 168 3.12 -9.92 -1.06
C LYS A 168 3.54 -8.49 -1.32
N ILE A 169 4.11 -7.87 -0.30
CA ILE A 169 4.68 -6.53 -0.40
C ILE A 169 6.02 -6.56 0.30
N SER A 170 7.06 -6.07 -0.37
CA SER A 170 8.35 -5.71 0.24
C SER A 170 8.52 -4.21 0.15
N LEU A 171 8.11 -3.52 1.20
CA LEU A 171 8.14 -2.06 1.31
C LEU A 171 9.46 -1.61 1.93
N THR A 172 10.20 -0.76 1.23
CA THR A 172 11.45 -0.18 1.71
C THR A 172 11.30 1.31 2.00
N ILE A 173 11.56 1.71 3.24
CA ILE A 173 11.64 3.11 3.67
C ILE A 173 13.11 3.52 3.61
N LYS A 174 13.47 4.54 2.81
CA LYS A 174 14.89 4.84 2.51
C LYS A 174 15.66 5.52 3.64
N LYS A 175 15.00 6.32 4.47
CA LYS A 175 15.67 7.18 5.47
C LYS A 175 15.06 7.03 6.86
N ILE A 176 15.46 5.99 7.59
CA ILE A 176 15.21 5.85 9.02
C ILE A 176 16.45 6.31 9.79
N LYS A 177 16.30 7.32 10.67
CA LYS A 177 17.41 7.84 11.49
C LYS A 177 18.07 6.68 12.26
N PHE A 178 19.40 6.59 12.19
CA PHE A 178 20.25 5.55 12.80
C PHE A 178 20.17 4.12 12.23
N ILE A 179 19.17 3.81 11.38
CA ILE A 179 19.02 2.46 10.79
C ILE A 179 19.34 2.45 9.30
N GLY A 180 19.16 3.59 8.61
CA GLY A 180 19.30 3.68 7.16
C GLY A 180 18.04 3.22 6.44
N ALA A 181 18.21 2.63 5.25
CA ALA A 181 17.10 2.06 4.51
C ALA A 181 16.62 0.76 5.17
N TYR A 182 15.30 0.60 5.29
CA TYR A 182 14.71 -0.56 5.93
C TYR A 182 13.56 -1.15 5.13
N THR A 183 13.59 -2.47 4.94
CA THR A 183 12.56 -3.22 4.22
C THR A 183 11.68 -4.01 5.18
N VAL A 184 10.37 -3.83 5.06
CA VAL A 184 9.34 -4.62 5.71
C VAL A 184 8.67 -5.48 4.63
N THR A 185 8.75 -6.80 4.81
CA THR A 185 8.06 -7.76 3.94
C THR A 185 6.79 -8.26 4.62
N SER A 186 5.71 -8.34 3.87
CA SER A 186 4.42 -8.85 4.32
C SER A 186 3.80 -9.76 3.27
N VAL A 187 2.96 -10.68 3.70
CA VAL A 187 2.28 -11.68 2.87
C VAL A 187 0.80 -11.73 3.23
N LEU A 188 -0.06 -12.01 2.26
CA LEU A 188 -1.50 -12.12 2.45
C LEU A 188 -1.82 -13.14 3.55
N ARG A 189 -2.63 -12.73 4.52
CA ARG A 189 -3.05 -13.60 5.62
C ARG A 189 -3.87 -14.76 5.07
N GLY A 190 -3.49 -15.99 5.43
CA GLY A 190 -4.11 -17.21 4.89
C GLY A 190 -3.67 -17.59 3.46
N GLY A 191 -2.76 -16.83 2.84
CA GLY A 191 -2.25 -17.10 1.49
C GLY A 191 -1.10 -18.11 1.40
N MET A 192 -0.56 -18.59 2.53
CA MET A 192 0.60 -19.51 2.59
C MET A 192 0.23 -21.01 2.66
N HIS A 193 -1.00 -21.37 2.29
CA HIS A 193 -1.46 -22.76 2.20
C HIS A 193 -2.05 -23.05 0.83
#